data_AF-N8ZTE9-F1
#
_entry.id   AF-N8ZTE9-F1
#
_cell.length_a   1.000
_cell.length_b   1.000
_cell.length_c   1.000
_cell.angle_alpha   90.00
_cell.angle_beta   90.00
_cell.angle_gamma   90.00
#
_symmetry.space_group_name_H-M   'P 1'
#
loop_
_entity.id
_entity.type
_entity.pdbx_description
1 polymer ?
#
loop_
_entity_poly.entity_id
_entity_poly.type
_entity_poly.pdbx_seq_one_letter_code
_entity_poly.pdbx_strand_id
1 'polypeptide(L)'
;MLCAFIFLNVKRKFGLYIFIVGAIGLILSIFWNFDVSRLIMWGIPSFFIVLGILWVRQIQNNFFQYLGDASYSIYLIQVFSIPVFYKVSSKYFNYTNGNIAAIMCLMFSILCGCLFYKFVETRISNFLKKLNTKRHI
;
A
#
# COMPACT_ATOMS: atom_id res chain seq x y z
N MET A 1 12.93 -7.58 10.46
CA MET A 1 14.24 -8.25 10.59
C MET A 1 14.16 -9.75 10.28
N LEU A 2 13.26 -10.50 10.89
CA LEU A 2 13.04 -11.94 10.61
C LEU A 2 12.78 -12.26 9.12
N CYS A 3 11.88 -11.55 8.44
CA CYS A 3 11.63 -11.79 7.00
C CYS A 3 12.91 -11.67 6.16
N ALA A 4 13.70 -10.62 6.39
CA ALA A 4 14.93 -10.37 5.65
C ALA A 4 15.98 -11.46 5.91
N PHE A 5 16.12 -11.89 7.17
CA PHE A 5 17.01 -12.99 7.54
C PHE A 5 16.62 -14.30 6.84
N ILE A 6 15.33 -14.65 6.83
CA ILE A 6 14.84 -15.87 6.17
C ILE A 6 14.99 -15.77 4.65
N PHE A 7 14.70 -14.60 4.09
CA PHE A 7 14.83 -14.36 2.65
C PHE A 7 16.27 -14.57 2.14
N LEU A 8 17.27 -14.18 2.93
CA LEU A 8 18.69 -14.33 2.58
C LEU A 8 19.20 -15.77 2.74
N ASN A 9 18.64 -16.55 3.68
CA ASN A 9 19.17 -17.87 4.05
C ASN A 9 18.40 -19.08 3.49
N VAL A 10 17.19 -18.91 2.95
CA VAL A 10 16.32 -20.03 2.53
C VAL A 10 16.12 -20.09 1.01
N LYS A 11 16.06 -21.31 0.46
CA LYS A 11 15.84 -21.57 -0.98
C LYS A 11 14.41 -21.18 -1.39
N ARG A 12 14.31 -20.40 -2.48
CA ARG A 12 13.10 -19.67 -2.93
C ARG A 12 12.13 -20.52 -3.77
N LYS A 13 11.84 -21.77 -3.37
CA LYS A 13 11.04 -22.69 -4.22
C LYS A 13 9.53 -22.63 -3.98
N PHE A 14 9.09 -22.23 -2.78
CA PHE A 14 7.67 -22.33 -2.37
C PHE A 14 6.99 -20.97 -2.14
N GLY A 15 7.53 -19.88 -2.69
CA GLY A 15 7.02 -18.51 -2.45
C GLY A 15 5.53 -18.35 -2.71
N LEU A 16 5.04 -18.87 -3.83
CA LEU A 16 3.63 -18.77 -4.22
C LEU A 16 2.70 -19.51 -3.26
N TYR A 17 3.07 -20.70 -2.81
CA TYR A 17 2.29 -21.45 -1.82
C TYR A 17 2.21 -20.73 -0.48
N ILE A 18 3.33 -20.18 -0.01
CA ILE A 18 3.39 -19.42 1.25
C ILE A 18 2.53 -18.16 1.17
N PHE A 19 2.57 -17.46 0.03
CA PHE A 19 1.70 -16.31 -0.22
C PHE A 19 0.22 -16.71 -0.18
N ILE A 20 -0.17 -17.78 -0.87
CA ILE A 20 -1.57 -18.26 -0.89
C ILE A 20 -2.04 -18.64 0.52
N VAL A 21 -1.22 -19.37 1.28
CA VAL A 21 -1.55 -19.75 2.67
C VAL A 21 -1.73 -18.51 3.54
N GLY A 22 -0.84 -17.52 3.43
CA GLY A 22 -0.98 -16.25 4.14
C GLY A 22 -2.23 -15.48 3.76
N ALA A 23 -2.55 -15.39 2.47
CA ALA A 23 -3.73 -14.70 1.97
C ALA A 23 -5.04 -15.38 2.43
N ILE A 24 -5.12 -16.70 2.33
CA ILE A 24 -6.27 -17.48 2.82
C ILE A 24 -6.43 -17.32 4.32
N GLY A 25 -5.34 -17.40 5.09
CA GLY A 25 -5.36 -17.20 6.54
C GLY A 25 -5.89 -15.82 6.93
N LEU A 26 -5.49 -14.76 6.21
CA LEU A 26 -5.96 -13.41 6.46
C LEU A 26 -7.45 -13.27 6.09
N ILE A 27 -7.88 -13.81 4.95
CA ILE A 27 -9.29 -13.81 4.55
C ILE A 27 -10.16 -14.55 5.57
N LEU A 28 -9.74 -15.74 6.03
CA LEU A 28 -10.45 -16.50 7.06
C LEU A 28 -10.57 -15.72 8.37
N SER A 29 -9.55 -14.95 8.73
CA SER A 29 -9.59 -14.11 9.94
C SER A 29 -10.66 -12.99 9.89
N ILE A 30 -11.15 -12.62 8.70
CA ILE A 30 -12.22 -11.63 8.54
C ILE A 30 -13.59 -12.25 8.86
N PHE A 31 -13.80 -13.52 8.46
CA PHE A 31 -15.07 -14.21 8.66
C PHE A 31 -15.18 -14.87 10.03
N TRP A 32 -14.05 -15.24 10.63
CA TRP A 32 -14.02 -15.99 11.88
C TRP A 32 -13.22 -15.24 12.95
N ASN A 33 -13.92 -14.83 14.01
CA ASN A 33 -13.27 -14.27 15.19
C ASN A 33 -12.80 -15.43 16.08
N PHE A 34 -11.51 -15.73 16.01
CA PHE A 34 -10.85 -16.64 16.94
C PHE A 34 -10.43 -15.87 18.19
N ASP A 35 -10.63 -16.45 19.38
CA ASP A 35 -10.12 -15.93 20.67
C ASP A 35 -8.61 -16.15 20.81
N VAL A 36 -7.83 -15.67 19.84
CA VAL A 36 -6.37 -15.71 19.85
C VAL A 36 -5.82 -14.29 19.81
N SER A 37 -4.57 -14.12 20.22
CA SER A 37 -3.93 -12.80 20.18
C SER A 37 -3.92 -12.21 18.76
N ARG A 38 -4.08 -10.89 18.65
CA ARG A 38 -4.05 -10.16 17.36
C ARG A 38 -2.78 -10.43 16.55
N LEU A 39 -1.67 -10.68 17.24
CA LEU A 39 -0.38 -11.00 16.62
C LEU A 39 -0.45 -12.32 15.85
N ILE A 40 -1.10 -13.34 16.45
CA ILE A 40 -1.31 -14.64 15.79
C ILE A 40 -2.34 -14.49 14.68
N MET A 41 -3.45 -13.81 14.97
CA MET A 41 -4.59 -13.69 14.07
C MET A 41 -4.23 -12.95 12.77
N TRP A 42 -3.52 -11.82 12.84
CA TRP A 42 -3.23 -10.97 11.67
C TRP A 42 -1.75 -10.87 11.33
N GLY A 43 -0.88 -10.98 12.34
CA GLY A 43 0.57 -10.87 12.14
C GLY A 43 1.17 -12.07 11.40
N ILE A 44 0.80 -13.29 11.78
CA ILE A 44 1.30 -14.52 11.12
C ILE A 44 0.84 -14.59 9.65
N PRO A 45 -0.46 -14.40 9.32
CA PRO A 45 -0.88 -14.35 7.92
C PRO A 45 -0.16 -13.27 7.11
N SER A 46 -0.05 -12.06 7.67
CA SER A 46 0.64 -10.94 7.01
C SER A 46 2.13 -11.21 6.78
N PHE A 47 2.80 -11.87 7.74
CA PHE A 47 4.18 -12.31 7.60
C PHE A 47 4.36 -13.29 6.43
N PHE A 48 3.47 -14.27 6.29
CA PHE A 48 3.50 -15.21 5.18
C PHE A 48 3.21 -14.54 3.83
N ILE A 49 2.29 -13.56 3.78
CA ILE A 49 2.05 -12.77 2.57
C ILE A 49 3.34 -12.07 2.12
N VAL A 50 4.00 -11.34 3.03
CA VAL A 50 5.24 -10.61 2.71
C VAL A 50 6.38 -11.57 2.33
N LEU A 51 6.56 -12.67 3.07
CA LEU A 51 7.61 -13.64 2.77
C LEU A 51 7.37 -14.33 1.42
N GLY A 52 6.13 -14.74 1.17
CA GLY A 52 5.73 -15.42 -0.05
C GLY A 52 5.93 -14.53 -1.28
N ILE A 53 5.48 -13.28 -1.23
CA ILE A 53 5.61 -12.36 -2.37
C ILE A 53 7.07 -12.04 -2.71
N LEU A 54 7.96 -11.96 -1.72
CA LEU A 54 9.40 -11.74 -1.94
C LEU A 54 10.07 -12.90 -2.70
N TRP A 55 9.59 -14.13 -2.52
CA TRP A 55 10.12 -15.31 -3.21
C TRP A 55 9.48 -15.57 -4.57
N VAL A 56 8.39 -14.88 -4.92
CA VAL A 56 7.77 -14.94 -6.24
C VAL A 56 8.53 -14.05 -7.22
N ARG A 57 8.52 -14.42 -8.50
CA ARG A 57 9.07 -13.60 -9.59
C ARG A 57 8.32 -12.27 -9.64
N GLN A 58 9.05 -11.16 -9.46
CA GLN A 58 8.47 -9.83 -9.49
C GLN A 58 8.02 -9.47 -10.90
N ILE A 59 6.80 -8.92 -11.03
CA ILE A 59 6.26 -8.42 -12.28
C ILE A 59 6.76 -6.98 -12.45
N GLN A 60 7.50 -6.71 -13.53
CA GLN A 60 7.98 -5.37 -13.85
C GLN A 60 6.99 -4.70 -14.80
N ASN A 61 6.05 -3.95 -14.22
CA ASN A 61 5.11 -3.12 -14.98
C ASN A 61 5.19 -1.69 -14.45
N ASN A 62 5.51 -0.75 -15.34
CA ASN A 62 5.70 0.66 -15.02
C ASN A 62 4.48 1.28 -14.32
N PHE A 63 3.26 0.84 -14.67
CA PHE A 63 2.04 1.37 -14.06
C PHE A 63 1.89 0.93 -12.60
N PHE A 64 2.05 -0.38 -12.32
CA PHE A 64 1.96 -0.90 -10.95
C PHE A 64 3.12 -0.44 -10.08
N GLN A 65 4.31 -0.30 -10.67
CA GLN A 65 5.46 0.28 -9.98
C GLN A 65 5.21 1.74 -9.62
N TYR A 66 4.72 2.56 -10.57
CA TYR A 66 4.35 3.95 -10.28
C TYR A 66 3.30 4.06 -9.16
N LEU A 67 2.25 3.22 -9.20
CA LEU A 67 1.21 3.23 -8.19
C LEU A 67 1.73 2.77 -6.83
N GLY A 68 2.64 1.80 -6.80
CA GLY A 68 3.36 1.36 -5.61
C GLY A 68 4.25 2.45 -5.03
N ASP A 69 5.04 3.12 -5.86
CA ASP A 69 5.90 4.23 -5.45
C ASP A 69 5.07 5.41 -4.92
N ALA A 70 3.92 5.69 -5.53
CA ALA A 70 2.98 6.72 -5.09
C ALA A 70 2.15 6.34 -3.86
N SER A 71 2.17 5.07 -3.41
CA SER A 71 1.31 4.57 -2.33
C SER A 71 1.52 5.32 -1.01
N TYR A 72 2.76 5.73 -0.71
CA TYR A 72 3.08 6.51 0.47
C TYR A 72 2.47 7.91 0.42
N SER A 73 2.64 8.60 -0.71
CA SER A 73 1.97 9.88 -0.97
C SER A 73 0.45 9.76 -0.87
N ILE A 74 -0.16 8.72 -1.46
CA ILE A 74 -1.61 8.51 -1.36
C ILE A 74 -2.03 8.37 0.11
N TYR A 75 -1.31 7.58 0.91
CA TYR A 75 -1.59 7.41 2.34
C TYR A 75 -1.52 8.73 3.13
N LEU A 76 -0.54 9.59 2.85
CA LEU A 76 -0.42 10.89 3.53
C LEU A 76 -1.51 11.87 3.10
N ILE A 77 -1.85 11.89 1.81
CA ILE A 77 -2.81 12.84 1.26
C ILE A 77 -4.25 12.43 1.58
N GLN A 78 -4.55 11.13 1.70
CA GLN A 78 -5.91 10.65 1.92
C GLN A 78 -6.58 11.27 3.17
N VAL A 79 -5.79 11.54 4.21
CA VAL A 79 -6.26 12.14 5.47
C VAL A 79 -6.85 13.54 5.24
N PHE A 80 -6.36 14.26 4.22
CA PHE A 80 -6.87 15.56 3.82
C PHE A 80 -7.89 15.47 2.68
N SER A 81 -7.69 14.59 1.70
CA SER A 81 -8.57 14.49 0.55
C SER A 81 -9.96 13.96 0.91
N ILE A 82 -10.07 13.01 1.84
CA ILE A 82 -11.35 12.42 2.25
C ILE A 82 -12.27 13.48 2.88
N PRO A 83 -11.87 14.25 3.92
CA PRO A 83 -12.72 15.30 4.49
C PRO A 83 -13.09 16.39 3.49
N VAL A 84 -12.13 16.81 2.64
CA VAL A 84 -12.37 17.83 1.60
C VAL A 84 -13.43 17.33 0.61
N PHE A 85 -13.29 16.09 0.14
CA PHE A 85 -14.24 15.48 -0.78
C PHE A 85 -15.64 15.46 -0.19
N TYR A 86 -15.82 14.92 1.02
CA TYR A 86 -17.15 14.82 1.63
C TYR A 86 -17.78 16.18 1.95
N LYS A 87 -17.00 17.17 2.38
CA LYS A 87 -17.50 18.53 2.67
C LYS A 87 -17.94 19.27 1.40
N VAL A 88 -17.21 19.10 0.30
CA VAL A 88 -17.57 19.68 -1.00
C VAL A 88 -18.77 18.93 -1.58
N SER A 89 -18.72 17.60 -1.55
CA SER A 89 -19.79 16.72 -1.99
C SER A 89 -21.11 17.06 -1.30
N SER A 90 -21.16 17.12 0.03
CA SER A 90 -22.40 17.37 0.76
C SER A 90 -23.04 18.72 0.44
N LYS A 91 -22.25 19.69 -0.05
CA LYS A 91 -22.73 21.03 -0.41
C LYS A 91 -23.24 21.12 -1.84
N TYR A 92 -22.60 20.43 -2.79
CA TYR A 92 -22.87 20.60 -4.23
C TYR A 92 -23.51 19.37 -4.89
N PHE A 93 -23.36 18.19 -4.29
CA PHE A 93 -23.80 16.92 -4.84
C PHE A 93 -24.67 16.17 -3.82
N ASN A 94 -25.97 16.10 -4.09
CA ASN A 94 -26.88 15.24 -3.33
C ASN A 94 -26.72 13.79 -3.79
N TYR A 95 -25.67 13.11 -3.31
CA TYR A 95 -25.52 11.68 -3.56
C TYR A 95 -26.57 10.92 -2.73
N THR A 96 -27.52 10.28 -3.41
CA THR A 96 -28.54 9.44 -2.78
C THR A 96 -27.98 8.09 -2.32
N ASN A 97 -26.85 7.65 -2.88
CA ASN A 97 -26.20 6.38 -2.57
C ASN A 97 -24.77 6.59 -2.03
N GLY A 98 -24.55 6.21 -0.76
CA GLY A 98 -23.25 6.32 -0.09
C GLY A 98 -22.13 5.51 -0.76
N ASN A 99 -22.46 4.41 -1.45
CA ASN A 99 -21.46 3.58 -2.13
C ASN A 99 -20.84 4.32 -3.33
N ILE A 100 -21.65 5.08 -4.07
CA ILE A 100 -21.18 5.87 -5.21
C ILE A 100 -20.27 6.99 -4.71
N ALA A 101 -20.67 7.66 -3.63
CA ALA A 101 -19.86 8.70 -3.01
C ALA A 101 -18.51 8.14 -2.51
N ALA A 102 -18.50 6.94 -1.92
CA ALA A 102 -17.27 6.28 -1.46
C ALA A 102 -16.32 5.93 -2.60
N ILE A 103 -16.83 5.35 -3.70
CA ILE A 103 -16.01 5.02 -4.88
C ILE A 103 -15.42 6.31 -5.50
N MET A 104 -16.23 7.36 -5.60
CA MET A 104 -15.76 8.67 -6.08
C MET A 104 -14.71 9.29 -5.15
N CYS A 105 -14.88 9.16 -3.83
CA CYS A 105 -13.91 9.60 -2.83
C CYS A 105 -12.58 8.85 -2.94
N LEU A 106 -12.63 7.53 -3.18
CA LEU A 106 -11.44 6.70 -3.40
C LEU A 106 -10.70 7.14 -4.66
N MET A 107 -11.42 7.30 -5.79
CA MET A 107 -10.82 7.80 -7.03
C MET A 107 -10.20 9.18 -6.85
N PHE A 108 -10.91 10.10 -6.18
CA PHE A 108 -10.40 11.44 -5.88
C PHE A 108 -9.13 11.39 -5.03
N SER A 109 -9.10 10.55 -3.98
CA SER A 109 -7.95 10.43 -3.09
C SER A 109 -6.72 9.85 -3.81
N ILE A 110 -6.91 8.83 -4.66
CA ILE A 110 -5.83 8.29 -5.49
C ILE A 110 -5.30 9.35 -6.46
N LEU A 111 -6.18 10.12 -7.11
CA LEU A 111 -5.78 11.19 -8.02
C LEU A 111 -4.96 12.27 -7.29
N CYS A 112 -5.45 12.76 -6.15
CA CYS A 112 -4.74 13.75 -5.35
C CYS A 112 -3.38 13.24 -4.87
N GLY A 113 -3.31 11.99 -4.39
CA GLY A 113 -2.06 11.36 -3.96
C GLY A 113 -1.05 11.20 -5.10
N CYS A 114 -1.49 10.74 -6.27
CA CYS A 114 -0.65 10.62 -7.47
C CYS A 114 -0.13 11.98 -7.96
N LEU A 115 -0.96 13.02 -7.91
CA LEU A 115 -0.53 14.38 -8.25
C LEU A 115 0.53 14.87 -7.26
N PHE A 116 0.31 14.67 -5.96
CA PHE A 116 1.28 15.06 -4.94
C PHE A 116 2.60 14.31 -5.09
N TYR A 117 2.57 13.00 -5.34
CA TYR A 117 3.76 12.19 -5.60
C TYR A 117 4.60 12.78 -6.74
N LYS A 118 3.95 13.12 -7.86
CA LYS A 118 4.62 13.64 -9.05
C LYS A 118 5.17 15.06 -8.85
N PHE A 119 4.40 15.94 -8.19
CA PHE A 119 4.77 17.36 -8.07
C PHE A 119 5.65 17.68 -6.86
N VAL A 120 5.51 16.94 -5.76
CA VAL A 120 6.18 17.24 -4.49
C VAL A 120 7.24 16.19 -4.21
N GLU A 121 6.84 14.94 -3.99
CA GLU A 121 7.77 13.88 -3.54
C GLU A 121 8.89 13.64 -4.55
N THR A 122 8.57 13.49 -5.83
CA THR A 122 9.56 13.26 -6.89
C THR A 122 10.52 14.45 -7.02
N ARG A 123 10.02 15.69 -6.90
CA ARG A 123 10.87 16.89 -7.00
C ARG A 123 11.80 17.02 -5.80
N ILE A 124 11.29 16.80 -4.59
CA ILE A 124 12.09 16.85 -3.36
C ILE A 124 13.15 15.74 -3.36
N SER A 125 12.78 14.52 -3.72
CA SER A 125 13.70 13.38 -3.81
C SER A 125 14.84 13.67 -4.80
N ASN A 126 14.51 14.21 -5.98
CA ASN A 126 15.52 14.59 -6.97
C ASN A 126 16.41 15.76 -6.50
N PHE A 127 15.83 16.74 -5.80
CA PHE A 127 16.58 17.85 -5.22
C PHE A 127 17.56 17.37 -4.14
N LEU A 128 17.12 16.50 -3.22
CA LEU A 128 17.95 15.92 -2.16
C LEU A 128 19.07 15.06 -2.73
N LYS A 129 18.80 14.25 -3.77
CA LYS A 129 19.85 13.47 -4.47
C LYS A 129 20.92 14.39 -5.05
N LYS A 130 20.51 15.48 -5.71
CA LYS A 130 21.44 16.46 -6.30
C LYS A 130 22.31 17.16 -5.24
N LEU A 131 21.77 17.42 -4.05
CA LEU A 131 22.53 17.98 -2.94
C LEU A 131 23.54 16.97 -2.35
N ASN A 132 23.17 15.69 -2.26
CA ASN A 132 24.06 14.67 -1.70
C ASN A 132 25.23 14.35 -2.65
N THR A 133 25.02 14.36 -3.97
CA THR A 133 26.11 14.20 -4.96
C THR A 133 27.14 15.34 -4.90
N LYS A 134 26.72 16.56 -4.55
CA LYS A 134 27.62 17.69 -4.35
C LYS A 134 28.45 17.61 -3.06
N ARG A 135 28.13 16.71 -2.14
CA ARG A 135 28.81 16.58 -0.84
C ARG A 135 29.98 15.58 -0.86
N HIS A 136 30.13 14.84 -1.97
CA HIS A 136 31.18 13.84 -2.20
C HIS A 136 32.19 14.25 -3.29
N ILE A 137 32.17 15.51 -3.73
CA ILE A 137 33.16 16.15 -4.62
C ILE A 137 33.74 17.33 -3.85
#